data_AF-A0AAV7SUL4-F1
#
_entry.id   AF-A0AAV7SUL4-F1
#
_cell.length_a   1.000
_cell.length_b   1.000
_cell.length_c   1.000
_cell.angle_alpha   90.00
_cell.angle_beta   90.00
_cell.angle_gamma   90.00
#
_symmetry.space_group_name_H-M   'P 1'
#
loop_
_entity.id
_entity.type
_entity.pdbx_description
1 polymer ?
#
loop_
_entity_poly.entity_id
_entity_poly.type
_entity_poly.pdbx_seq_one_letter_code
_entity_poly.pdbx_strand_id
1 'polypeptide(L)'
;MRWGGDTKDEVGVLIVRDTEDEVGVLIVCDTEGEVGVLTVCDTEDEVGVLIVCDAEDEVGVLIVSDTEDEIGVLTVSDTEDEVGVLIVCDTEDEVGVLVGCDTEDEVGVLTVCDTENEAGVLIVCDTEDEAGMLIVCDTEDEVRGLKVCDTEDEMGVLTVCDTEDEVGVLTVCDTEDEAGLLIVCVTEDEAGLLTMCDTEDEVGVLMVYDTEDELGVLIVRDTEDEVGVVI
;
A
#
# COMPACT_ATOMS: atom_id res chain seq x y z
N MET A 1 9.17 28.99 38.83
CA MET A 1 8.62 29.55 37.58
C MET A 1 9.66 29.25 36.52
N ARG A 2 9.50 28.37 35.55
CA ARG A 2 8.39 27.60 34.97
C ARG A 2 9.10 26.37 34.34
N TRP A 3 8.58 25.16 34.54
CA TRP A 3 9.01 23.98 33.76
C TRP A 3 8.44 24.14 32.34
N GLY A 4 9.15 23.67 31.32
CA GLY A 4 8.69 23.71 29.92
C GLY A 4 9.87 23.64 28.96
N GLY A 5 10.01 22.50 28.33
CA GLY A 5 11.04 22.16 27.36
C GLY A 5 10.86 20.69 26.99
N ASP A 6 9.71 20.39 26.40
CA ASP A 6 9.46 19.17 25.63
C ASP A 6 10.50 19.15 24.51
N THR A 7 11.42 18.20 24.58
CA THR A 7 12.15 17.76 23.39
C THR A 7 11.33 16.58 22.90
N LYS A 8 10.55 16.79 21.84
CA LYS A 8 9.96 15.67 21.09
C LYS A 8 11.12 14.76 20.67
N ASP A 9 11.08 13.50 21.05
CA ASP A 9 12.16 12.57 20.77
C ASP A 9 11.97 12.04 19.33
N GLU A 10 12.91 12.36 18.43
CA GLU A 10 12.92 11.84 17.05
C GLU A 10 13.60 10.46 17.03
N VAL A 11 12.99 9.46 16.37
CA VAL A 11 13.52 8.10 16.24
C VAL A 11 13.89 7.80 14.79
N GLY A 12 15.18 7.57 14.54
CA GLY A 12 15.70 7.12 13.24
C GLY A 12 16.27 5.70 13.32
N VAL A 13 15.77 4.78 12.51
CA VAL A 13 16.27 3.39 12.40
C VAL A 13 16.82 3.13 11.00
N LEU A 14 18.04 2.59 10.93
CA LEU A 14 18.68 2.18 9.69
C LEU A 14 19.16 0.73 9.81
N ILE A 15 18.66 -0.14 8.94
CA ILE A 15 19.08 -1.53 8.82
C ILE A 15 19.54 -1.77 7.39
N VAL A 16 20.75 -2.32 7.24
CA VAL A 16 21.30 -2.75 5.96
C VAL A 16 21.85 -4.15 6.14
N ARG A 17 21.36 -5.10 5.33
CA ARG A 17 21.76 -6.51 5.33
C ARG A 17 22.14 -6.92 3.91
N ASP A 18 23.25 -7.64 3.85
CA ASP A 18 23.87 -8.22 2.65
C ASP A 18 24.41 -9.57 3.15
N THR A 19 23.71 -10.65 2.81
CA THR A 19 23.94 -11.98 3.39
C THR A 19 23.36 -13.09 2.52
N GLU A 20 23.86 -14.31 2.66
CA GLU A 20 23.34 -15.49 1.95
C GLU A 20 22.37 -16.31 2.83
N ASP A 21 21.85 -15.71 3.90
CA ASP A 21 21.06 -16.38 4.93
C ASP A 21 19.76 -15.56 5.15
N GLU A 22 18.67 -16.22 5.53
CA GLU A 22 17.38 -15.60 5.88
C GLU A 22 17.52 -14.28 6.70
N VAL A 23 16.78 -13.24 6.30
CA VAL A 23 16.78 -11.94 6.97
C VAL A 23 15.44 -11.65 7.66
N GLY A 24 15.46 -11.63 8.99
CA GLY A 24 14.33 -11.15 9.80
C GLY A 24 14.59 -9.78 10.43
N VAL A 25 13.72 -8.81 10.17
CA VAL A 25 13.75 -7.45 10.74
C VAL A 25 12.49 -7.20 11.57
N LEU A 26 12.68 -6.74 12.81
CA LEU A 26 11.61 -6.29 13.70
C LEU A 26 11.96 -4.91 14.25
N ILE A 27 11.09 -3.93 14.00
CA ILE A 27 11.21 -2.57 14.52
C ILE A 27 9.90 -2.21 15.22
N VAL A 28 10.03 -1.68 16.43
CA VAL A 28 8.91 -1.15 17.22
C VAL A 28 9.32 0.20 17.77
N CYS A 29 8.56 1.23 17.41
CA CYS A 29 8.75 2.61 17.82
C CYS A 29 7.51 3.08 18.59
N ASP A 30 7.74 3.83 19.66
CA ASP A 30 6.73 4.46 20.54
C ASP A 30 7.39 5.76 21.01
N THR A 31 6.95 6.90 20.47
CA THR A 31 7.60 8.20 20.69
C THR A 31 6.65 9.39 20.51
N GLU A 32 6.99 10.51 21.13
CA GLU A 32 6.21 11.75 21.08
C GLU A 32 6.70 12.69 19.95
N GLY A 33 7.30 12.13 18.91
CA GLY A 33 7.97 12.87 17.84
C GLY A 33 8.08 12.01 16.58
N GLU A 34 8.88 12.46 15.62
CA GLU A 34 8.94 11.81 14.30
C GLU A 34 9.61 10.43 14.35
N VAL A 35 9.11 9.48 13.54
CA VAL A 35 9.72 8.17 13.33
C VAL A 35 10.13 8.00 11.87
N GLY A 36 11.42 7.77 11.63
CA GLY A 36 11.96 7.42 10.32
C GLY A 36 12.60 6.03 10.33
N VAL A 37 12.12 5.12 9.50
CA VAL A 37 12.66 3.76 9.37
C VAL A 37 13.14 3.49 7.94
N LEU A 38 14.38 3.00 7.83
CA LEU A 38 14.98 2.55 6.57
C LEU A 38 15.50 1.13 6.73
N THR A 39 14.96 0.19 5.94
CA THR A 39 15.41 -1.20 5.86
C THR A 39 15.84 -1.54 4.43
N VAL A 40 17.07 -2.01 4.26
CA VAL A 40 17.61 -2.54 3.00
C VAL A 40 18.11 -3.95 3.23
N CYS A 41 17.58 -4.91 2.48
CA CYS A 41 17.99 -6.31 2.52
C CYS A 41 18.37 -6.77 1.12
N ASP A 42 19.49 -7.45 1.02
CA ASP A 42 20.03 -8.11 -0.18
C ASP A 42 20.46 -9.50 0.28
N THR A 43 19.76 -10.54 -0.18
CA THR A 43 20.01 -11.91 0.27
C THR A 43 19.53 -13.02 -0.64
N GLU A 44 20.24 -14.13 -0.70
CA GLU A 44 19.83 -15.31 -1.49
C GLU A 44 18.65 -16.11 -0.87
N ASP A 45 18.27 -15.85 0.39
CA ASP A 45 17.22 -16.56 1.14
C ASP A 45 16.09 -15.59 1.56
N GLU A 46 14.98 -16.11 2.12
CA GLU A 46 13.78 -15.35 2.54
C GLU A 46 14.03 -14.03 3.32
N VAL A 47 13.24 -13.00 3.02
CA VAL A 47 13.22 -11.71 3.75
C VAL A 47 11.88 -11.48 4.45
N GLY A 48 11.91 -11.26 5.76
CA GLY A 48 10.76 -10.87 6.57
C GLY A 48 10.97 -9.54 7.29
N VAL A 49 10.14 -8.53 7.03
CA VAL A 49 10.19 -7.21 7.67
C VAL A 49 8.90 -6.90 8.41
N LEU A 50 9.00 -6.59 9.71
CA LEU A 50 7.89 -6.14 10.55
C LEU A 50 8.23 -4.79 11.19
N ILE A 51 7.41 -3.78 10.91
CA ILE A 51 7.54 -2.42 11.47
C ILE A 51 6.21 -2.03 12.12
N VAL A 52 6.29 -1.60 13.38
CA VAL A 52 5.17 -1.01 14.13
C VAL A 52 5.62 0.32 14.70
N CYS A 53 4.91 1.38 14.36
CA CYS A 53 5.19 2.74 14.82
C CYS A 53 3.94 3.34 15.47
N ASP A 54 4.13 3.89 16.66
CA ASP A 54 3.19 4.73 17.39
C ASP A 54 3.93 6.05 17.66
N ALA A 55 3.45 7.15 17.05
CA ALA A 55 4.14 8.43 17.05
C ALA A 55 3.15 9.59 17.16
N GLU A 56 3.44 10.62 17.95
CA GLU A 56 2.57 11.82 18.00
C GLU A 56 2.78 12.77 16.81
N ASP A 57 3.88 12.61 16.05
CA ASP A 57 4.20 13.38 14.84
C ASP A 57 4.41 12.40 13.65
N GLU A 58 5.01 12.83 12.54
CA GLU A 58 5.16 12.07 11.29
C GLU A 58 5.83 10.67 11.41
N VAL A 59 5.32 9.71 10.63
CA VAL A 59 5.93 8.37 10.44
C VAL A 59 6.33 8.14 8.98
N GLY A 60 7.62 7.95 8.73
CA GLY A 60 8.18 7.59 7.43
C GLY A 60 8.82 6.20 7.44
N VAL A 61 8.37 5.31 6.56
CA VAL A 61 8.91 3.95 6.40
C VAL A 61 9.38 3.70 4.97
N LEU A 62 10.63 3.26 4.82
CA LEU A 62 11.22 2.84 3.55
C LEU A 62 11.79 1.42 3.68
N ILE A 63 11.32 0.51 2.83
CA ILE A 63 11.79 -0.87 2.74
C ILE A 63 12.21 -1.16 1.30
N VAL A 64 13.44 -1.66 1.13
CA VAL A 64 13.95 -2.20 -0.13
C VAL A 64 14.47 -3.60 0.13
N SER A 65 13.97 -4.59 -0.60
CA SER A 65 14.40 -5.97 -0.47
C SER A 65 14.63 -6.58 -1.86
N ASP A 66 15.74 -7.27 -1.99
CA ASP A 66 16.20 -7.98 -3.20
C ASP A 66 16.62 -9.39 -2.72
N THR A 67 15.98 -10.42 -3.25
CA THR A 67 16.27 -11.82 -2.89
C THR A 67 15.87 -12.81 -3.97
N GLU A 68 16.43 -14.02 -3.95
CA GLU A 68 16.03 -15.11 -4.84
C GLU A 68 14.82 -15.91 -4.30
N ASP A 69 14.44 -15.72 -3.02
CA ASP A 69 13.37 -16.44 -2.30
C ASP A 69 12.25 -15.45 -1.86
N GLU A 70 11.28 -15.90 -1.06
CA GLU A 70 10.08 -15.11 -0.67
C GLU A 70 10.39 -13.79 0.10
N ILE A 71 9.59 -12.74 -0.17
CA ILE A 71 9.58 -11.48 0.59
C ILE A 71 8.24 -11.27 1.30
N GLY A 72 8.28 -11.10 2.62
CA GLY A 72 7.13 -10.72 3.45
C GLY A 72 7.34 -9.39 4.18
N VAL A 73 6.45 -8.43 3.97
CA VAL A 73 6.49 -7.10 4.61
C VAL A 73 5.19 -6.77 5.33
N LEU A 74 5.30 -6.33 6.58
CA LEU A 74 4.20 -5.78 7.37
C LEU A 74 4.60 -4.45 8.00
N THR A 75 3.84 -3.39 7.68
CA THR A 75 3.99 -2.06 8.28
C THR A 75 2.67 -1.64 8.91
N VAL A 76 2.71 -1.23 10.18
CA VAL A 76 1.58 -0.62 10.89
C VAL A 76 2.04 0.69 11.52
N SER A 77 1.31 1.77 11.25
CA SER A 77 1.58 3.10 11.76
C SER A 77 0.30 3.70 12.36
N ASP A 78 0.44 4.34 13.51
CA ASP A 78 -0.58 5.11 14.23
C ASP A 78 0.06 6.46 14.60
N THR A 79 -0.52 7.57 14.14
CA THR A 79 -0.02 8.92 14.41
C THR A 79 -1.13 9.98 14.38
N GLU A 80 -0.83 11.19 14.87
CA GLU A 80 -1.72 12.35 14.76
C GLU A 80 -1.38 13.24 13.55
N ASP A 81 -0.22 13.06 12.89
CA ASP A 81 0.22 13.87 11.74
C ASP A 81 0.25 13.03 10.42
N GLU A 82 1.38 12.96 9.69
CA GLU A 82 1.44 12.30 8.37
C GLU A 82 2.06 10.88 8.42
N VAL A 83 1.58 9.97 7.58
CA VAL A 83 2.19 8.66 7.33
C VAL A 83 2.64 8.49 5.88
N GLY A 84 3.93 8.20 5.70
CA GLY A 84 4.52 7.84 4.40
C GLY A 84 5.14 6.45 4.40
N VAL A 85 4.65 5.54 3.55
CA VAL A 85 5.19 4.17 3.41
C VAL A 85 5.62 3.90 1.97
N LEU A 86 6.89 3.52 1.79
CA LEU A 86 7.44 3.08 0.51
C LEU A 86 8.06 1.68 0.64
N ILE A 87 7.57 0.74 -0.17
CA ILE A 87 8.04 -0.64 -0.19
C ILE A 87 8.42 -1.01 -1.63
N VAL A 88 9.64 -1.51 -1.82
CA VAL A 88 10.15 -2.02 -3.09
C VAL A 88 10.70 -3.42 -2.85
N CYS A 89 10.16 -4.39 -3.58
CA CYS A 89 10.50 -5.80 -3.50
C CYS A 89 10.85 -6.32 -4.90
N ASP A 90 11.97 -7.03 -5.00
CA ASP A 90 12.47 -7.70 -6.20
C ASP A 90 12.81 -9.15 -5.80
N THR A 91 12.15 -10.15 -6.41
CA THR A 91 12.41 -11.57 -6.12
C THR A 91 11.98 -12.55 -7.21
N GLU A 92 12.69 -13.66 -7.35
CA GLU A 92 12.28 -14.77 -8.23
C GLU A 92 11.08 -15.57 -7.67
N ASP A 93 10.70 -15.42 -6.40
CA ASP A 93 9.67 -16.23 -5.74
C ASP A 93 8.33 -15.50 -5.51
N GLU A 94 7.87 -15.27 -4.27
CA GLU A 94 6.58 -14.63 -3.95
C GLU A 94 6.79 -13.35 -3.14
N VAL A 95 5.94 -12.34 -3.37
CA VAL A 95 5.91 -11.10 -2.58
C VAL A 95 4.58 -10.94 -1.86
N GLY A 96 4.63 -10.77 -0.53
CA GLY A 96 3.48 -10.44 0.30
C GLY A 96 3.69 -9.13 1.06
N VAL A 97 2.85 -8.12 0.80
CA VAL A 97 2.92 -6.81 1.45
C VAL A 97 1.60 -6.45 2.15
N LEU A 98 1.69 -6.09 3.44
CA LEU A 98 0.58 -5.57 4.24
C LEU A 98 0.95 -4.20 4.83
N VAL A 99 0.13 -3.19 4.56
CA VAL A 99 0.27 -1.84 5.13
C VAL A 99 -1.02 -1.43 5.82
N GLY A 100 -0.92 -0.98 7.07
CA GLY A 100 -2.02 -0.38 7.83
C GLY A 100 -1.61 0.98 8.38
N CYS A 101 -2.36 2.03 8.08
CA CYS A 101 -2.11 3.37 8.60
C CYS A 101 -3.41 3.92 9.21
N ASP A 102 -3.29 4.54 10.37
CA ASP A 102 -4.35 5.26 11.10
C ASP A 102 -3.76 6.62 11.46
N THR A 103 -4.36 7.71 10.98
CA THR A 103 -3.87 9.06 11.27
C THR A 103 -4.93 10.15 11.19
N GLU A 104 -4.66 11.36 11.71
CA GLU A 104 -5.57 12.50 11.57
C GLU A 104 -5.28 13.34 10.31
N ASP A 105 -4.02 13.43 9.83
CA ASP A 105 -3.71 14.23 8.62
C ASP A 105 -3.65 13.37 7.34
N GLU A 106 -2.49 13.23 6.68
CA GLU A 106 -2.35 12.62 5.34
C GLU A 106 -1.70 11.22 5.37
N VAL A 107 -2.16 10.32 4.49
CA VAL A 107 -1.54 9.00 4.25
C VAL A 107 -1.08 8.84 2.81
N GLY A 108 0.20 8.50 2.64
CA GLY A 108 0.80 8.13 1.34
C GLY A 108 1.42 6.74 1.37
N VAL A 109 0.90 5.80 0.58
CA VAL A 109 1.45 4.43 0.45
C VAL A 109 1.82 4.12 -0.99
N LEU A 110 3.08 3.69 -1.18
CA LEU A 110 3.61 3.21 -2.46
C LEU A 110 4.22 1.82 -2.30
N THR A 111 3.70 0.85 -3.04
CA THR A 111 4.27 -0.51 -3.12
C THR A 111 4.66 -0.86 -4.56
N VAL A 112 5.89 -1.31 -4.76
CA VAL A 112 6.39 -1.86 -6.03
C VAL A 112 6.86 -3.30 -5.79
N CYS A 113 6.33 -4.23 -6.57
CA CYS A 113 6.75 -5.63 -6.58
C CYS A 113 7.16 -6.01 -8.00
N ASP A 114 8.35 -6.56 -8.15
CA ASP A 114 8.86 -7.21 -9.36
C ASP A 114 9.14 -8.67 -8.98
N THR A 115 8.42 -9.63 -9.56
CA THR A 115 8.62 -11.03 -9.19
C THR A 115 8.21 -12.06 -10.22
N GLU A 116 8.93 -13.17 -10.34
CA GLU A 116 8.58 -14.20 -11.34
C GLU A 116 7.31 -15.01 -10.96
N ASN A 117 6.90 -15.12 -9.69
CA ASN A 117 5.63 -15.80 -9.35
C ASN A 117 4.52 -14.83 -8.89
N GLU A 118 4.09 -14.89 -7.62
CA GLU A 118 2.89 -14.20 -7.16
C GLU A 118 3.21 -12.91 -6.38
N ALA A 119 2.48 -11.83 -6.66
CA ALA A 119 2.49 -10.60 -5.85
C ALA A 119 1.13 -10.34 -5.18
N GLY A 120 1.13 -10.36 -3.85
CA GLY A 120 -0.02 -10.03 -3.01
C GLY A 120 0.19 -8.74 -2.22
N VAL A 121 -0.64 -7.72 -2.46
CA VAL A 121 -0.54 -6.42 -1.76
C VAL A 121 -1.88 -6.02 -1.14
N LEU A 122 -1.86 -5.71 0.15
CA LEU A 122 -3.00 -5.20 0.90
C LEU A 122 -2.64 -3.88 1.59
N ILE A 123 -3.43 -2.84 1.32
CA ILE A 123 -3.30 -1.53 1.96
C ILE A 123 -4.63 -1.17 2.64
N VAL A 124 -4.56 -0.81 3.93
CA VAL A 124 -5.67 -0.22 4.70
C VAL A 124 -5.23 1.13 5.25
N CYS A 125 -6.02 2.15 4.97
CA CYS A 125 -5.81 3.51 5.48
C CYS A 125 -7.10 4.03 6.11
N ASP A 126 -6.97 4.69 7.24
CA ASP A 126 -8.01 5.45 7.94
C ASP A 126 -7.38 6.82 8.24
N THR A 127 -7.98 7.90 7.76
CA THR A 127 -7.40 9.25 7.85
C THR A 127 -8.47 10.33 7.85
N GLU A 128 -8.29 11.48 8.51
CA GLU A 128 -9.31 12.55 8.42
C GLU A 128 -9.08 13.44 7.17
N ASP A 129 -7.83 13.69 6.75
CA ASP A 129 -7.57 14.52 5.55
C ASP A 129 -7.46 13.68 4.25
N GLU A 130 -6.27 13.60 3.61
CA GLU A 130 -6.08 13.03 2.26
C GLU A 130 -5.40 11.64 2.28
N ALA A 131 -5.86 10.73 1.41
CA ALA A 131 -5.26 9.41 1.25
C ALA A 131 -4.83 9.11 -0.19
N GLY A 132 -3.55 8.77 -0.36
CA GLY A 132 -2.94 8.38 -1.64
C GLY A 132 -2.34 6.97 -1.62
N MET A 133 -2.86 6.06 -2.45
CA MET A 133 -2.38 4.68 -2.54
C MET A 133 -1.96 4.28 -3.96
N LEU A 134 -0.72 3.81 -4.11
CA LEU A 134 -0.17 3.32 -5.38
C LEU A 134 0.39 1.91 -5.24
N ILE A 135 -0.06 1.01 -6.10
CA ILE A 135 0.49 -0.35 -6.26
C ILE A 135 0.96 -0.51 -7.70
N VAL A 136 2.19 -0.97 -7.86
CA VAL A 136 2.76 -1.40 -9.15
C VAL A 136 3.28 -2.80 -8.97
N CYS A 137 2.79 -3.73 -9.78
CA CYS A 137 3.25 -5.11 -9.81
C CYS A 137 3.61 -5.48 -11.26
N ASP A 138 4.76 -6.13 -11.42
CA ASP A 138 5.21 -6.76 -12.65
C ASP A 138 5.53 -8.22 -12.27
N THR A 139 4.75 -9.18 -12.79
CA THR A 139 4.90 -10.59 -12.42
C THR A 139 4.66 -11.57 -13.54
N GLU A 140 5.28 -12.75 -13.58
CA GLU A 140 4.91 -13.73 -14.63
C GLU A 140 3.61 -14.48 -14.27
N ASP A 141 3.32 -14.78 -12.99
CA ASP A 141 2.12 -15.55 -12.60
C ASP A 141 0.92 -14.68 -12.17
N GLU A 142 0.71 -14.44 -10.86
CA GLU A 142 -0.55 -13.85 -10.36
C GLU A 142 -0.33 -12.54 -9.58
N VAL A 143 -1.18 -11.54 -9.84
CA VAL A 143 -1.25 -10.31 -9.04
C VAL A 143 -2.56 -10.22 -8.27
N ARG A 144 -2.49 -10.06 -6.95
CA ARG A 144 -3.65 -9.75 -6.08
C ARG A 144 -3.45 -8.45 -5.31
N GLY A 145 -4.26 -7.46 -5.64
CA GLY A 145 -4.29 -6.16 -4.96
C GLY A 145 -5.58 -5.92 -4.19
N LEU A 146 -5.48 -5.54 -2.92
CA LEU A 146 -6.61 -5.07 -2.11
C LEU A 146 -6.31 -3.71 -1.49
N LYS A 147 -7.19 -2.75 -1.73
CA LYS A 147 -7.14 -1.42 -1.10
C LYS A 147 -8.45 -1.15 -0.37
N VAL A 148 -8.35 -0.76 0.89
CA VAL A 148 -9.46 -0.21 1.68
C VAL A 148 -9.02 1.13 2.22
N CYS A 149 -9.84 2.16 2.02
CA CYS A 149 -9.57 3.46 2.58
C CYS A 149 -10.87 4.10 3.05
N ASP A 150 -10.79 4.76 4.19
CA ASP A 150 -11.80 5.61 4.81
C ASP A 150 -11.13 6.98 5.04
N THR A 151 -11.74 8.06 4.55
CA THR A 151 -11.15 9.41 4.60
C THR A 151 -12.20 10.50 4.58
N GLU A 152 -12.07 11.62 5.29
CA GLU A 152 -13.10 12.68 5.18
C GLU A 152 -12.87 13.59 3.96
N ASP A 153 -11.61 13.89 3.58
CA ASP A 153 -11.31 14.72 2.40
C ASP A 153 -11.00 13.87 1.13
N GLU A 154 -9.95 14.19 0.34
CA GLU A 154 -9.71 13.61 -0.98
C GLU A 154 -9.02 12.22 -0.95
N MET A 155 -9.44 11.33 -1.85
CA MET A 155 -8.81 10.01 -2.05
C MET A 155 -8.27 9.81 -3.47
N GLY A 156 -7.03 9.34 -3.57
CA GLY A 156 -6.39 8.91 -4.81
C GLY A 156 -5.90 7.46 -4.77
N VAL A 157 -6.41 6.61 -5.66
CA VAL A 157 -5.94 5.21 -5.77
C VAL A 157 -5.49 4.89 -7.18
N LEU A 158 -4.28 4.32 -7.29
CA LEU A 158 -3.70 3.86 -8.54
C LEU A 158 -3.21 2.42 -8.41
N THR A 159 -3.66 1.55 -9.31
CA THR A 159 -3.13 0.19 -9.49
C THR A 159 -2.58 0.04 -10.90
N VAL A 160 -1.34 -0.41 -11.03
CA VAL A 160 -0.76 -0.91 -12.29
C VAL A 160 -0.32 -2.35 -12.08
N CYS A 161 -0.79 -3.24 -12.94
CA CYS A 161 -0.37 -4.63 -12.98
C CYS A 161 0.03 -4.98 -14.42
N ASP A 162 1.17 -5.63 -14.58
CA ASP A 162 1.58 -6.33 -15.80
C ASP A 162 1.85 -7.77 -15.40
N THR A 163 1.20 -8.74 -16.04
CA THR A 163 1.43 -10.15 -15.78
C THR A 163 1.09 -11.05 -16.96
N GLU A 164 1.49 -12.32 -16.93
CA GLU A 164 1.10 -13.27 -17.97
C GLU A 164 -0.17 -14.05 -17.55
N ASP A 165 -0.34 -14.43 -16.27
CA ASP A 165 -1.54 -15.17 -15.82
C ASP A 165 -2.66 -14.25 -15.26
N GLU A 166 -3.02 -14.34 -13.96
CA GLU A 166 -4.25 -13.75 -13.41
C GLU A 166 -4.03 -12.41 -12.69
N VAL A 167 -4.95 -11.45 -12.89
CA VAL A 167 -5.01 -10.21 -12.11
C VAL A 167 -6.31 -10.11 -11.32
N GLY A 168 -6.20 -9.99 -10.00
CA GLY A 168 -7.31 -9.69 -9.10
C GLY A 168 -7.13 -8.38 -8.36
N VAL A 169 -7.95 -7.36 -8.64
CA VAL A 169 -7.91 -6.07 -7.93
C VAL A 169 -9.25 -5.78 -7.26
N LEU A 170 -9.22 -5.49 -5.97
CA LEU A 170 -10.35 -5.01 -5.18
C LEU A 170 -10.01 -3.67 -4.56
N THR A 171 -10.82 -2.66 -4.85
CA THR A 171 -10.72 -1.33 -4.25
C THR A 171 -12.04 -0.99 -3.55
N VAL A 172 -11.97 -0.64 -2.26
CA VAL A 172 -13.09 -0.13 -1.46
C VAL A 172 -12.68 1.22 -0.90
N CYS A 173 -13.50 2.22 -1.17
CA CYS A 173 -13.26 3.61 -0.79
C CYS A 173 -14.52 4.16 -0.14
N ASP A 174 -14.35 4.84 0.99
CA ASP A 174 -15.35 5.68 1.65
C ASP A 174 -14.73 7.09 1.78
N THR A 175 -15.41 8.13 1.28
CA THR A 175 -14.96 9.52 1.43
C THR A 175 -16.07 10.54 1.36
N GLU A 176 -16.06 11.58 2.18
CA GLU A 176 -17.07 12.63 2.09
C GLU A 176 -16.86 13.54 0.85
N ASP A 177 -15.62 13.75 0.40
CA ASP A 177 -15.31 14.61 -0.74
C ASP A 177 -15.10 13.83 -2.07
N GLU A 178 -13.89 13.85 -2.64
CA GLU A 178 -13.62 13.35 -3.99
C GLU A 178 -12.76 12.08 -4.02
N ALA A 179 -13.19 11.09 -4.82
CA ALA A 179 -12.43 9.86 -5.07
C ALA A 179 -11.95 9.74 -6.53
N GLY A 180 -10.63 9.68 -6.71
CA GLY A 180 -9.96 9.42 -7.98
C GLY A 180 -9.34 8.03 -8.04
N LEU A 181 -9.91 7.12 -8.84
CA LEU A 181 -9.43 5.75 -8.99
C LEU A 181 -8.97 5.45 -10.42
N LEU A 182 -7.74 4.94 -10.56
CA LEU A 182 -7.18 4.46 -11.82
C LEU A 182 -6.66 3.02 -11.66
N ILE A 183 -7.16 2.12 -12.49
CA ILE A 183 -6.65 0.75 -12.58
C ILE A 183 -6.17 0.51 -14.00
N VAL A 184 -4.92 0.06 -14.14
CA VAL A 184 -4.29 -0.34 -15.40
C VAL A 184 -3.79 -1.77 -15.25
N CYS A 185 -4.34 -2.71 -16.02
CA CYS A 185 -3.96 -4.12 -15.93
C CYS A 185 -3.65 -4.68 -17.32
N VAL A 186 -2.50 -5.31 -17.48
CA VAL A 186 -2.14 -6.13 -18.65
C VAL A 186 -1.97 -7.56 -18.15
N THR A 187 -2.65 -8.51 -18.78
CA THR A 187 -2.60 -9.95 -18.46
C THR A 187 -2.78 -10.75 -19.75
N GLU A 188 -2.16 -11.92 -19.91
CA GLU A 188 -2.53 -12.81 -21.03
C GLU A 188 -3.82 -13.61 -20.71
N ASP A 189 -4.02 -14.00 -19.44
CA ASP A 189 -5.17 -14.78 -18.96
C ASP A 189 -6.32 -13.93 -18.35
N GLU A 190 -6.75 -14.19 -17.10
CA GLU A 190 -7.96 -13.60 -16.53
C GLU A 190 -7.76 -12.33 -15.70
N ALA A 191 -8.63 -11.32 -15.88
CA ALA A 191 -8.68 -10.15 -15.00
C ALA A 191 -10.03 -10.01 -14.27
N GLY A 192 -9.96 -9.92 -12.94
CA GLY A 192 -11.07 -9.64 -12.03
C GLY A 192 -10.88 -8.31 -11.29
N LEU A 193 -11.63 -7.27 -11.69
CA LEU A 193 -11.58 -5.94 -11.09
C LEU A 193 -12.91 -5.60 -10.40
N LEU A 194 -12.84 -5.32 -9.09
CA LEU A 194 -13.98 -4.88 -8.29
C LEU A 194 -13.65 -3.53 -7.65
N THR A 195 -14.52 -2.55 -7.87
CA THR A 195 -14.38 -1.22 -7.27
C THR A 195 -15.68 -0.83 -6.60
N MET A 196 -15.62 -0.48 -5.31
CA MET A 196 -16.73 0.08 -4.55
C MET A 196 -16.31 1.42 -3.98
N CYS A 197 -17.08 2.47 -4.28
CA CYS A 197 -16.86 3.80 -3.75
C CYS A 197 -18.17 4.32 -3.19
N ASP A 198 -18.14 4.78 -1.96
CA ASP A 198 -19.19 5.60 -1.35
C ASP A 198 -18.61 7.00 -1.20
N THR A 199 -19.21 8.01 -1.86
CA THR A 199 -18.78 9.40 -1.68
C THR A 199 -19.92 10.41 -1.71
N GLU A 200 -19.84 11.50 -0.93
CA GLU A 200 -20.89 12.52 -0.97
C GLU A 200 -20.76 13.43 -2.22
N ASP A 201 -19.54 13.68 -2.71
CA ASP A 201 -19.28 14.60 -3.84
C ASP A 201 -19.00 13.92 -5.21
N GLU A 202 -17.73 13.68 -5.59
CA GLU A 202 -17.37 13.25 -6.96
C GLU A 202 -16.51 11.97 -7.01
N VAL A 203 -16.93 10.99 -7.82
CA VAL A 203 -16.15 9.76 -8.11
C VAL A 203 -15.68 9.69 -9.56
N GLY A 204 -14.37 9.73 -9.76
CA GLY A 204 -13.69 9.45 -11.02
C GLY A 204 -13.03 8.07 -11.04
N VAL A 205 -13.65 7.04 -11.64
CA VAL A 205 -12.97 5.77 -11.93
C VAL A 205 -12.63 5.64 -13.42
N LEU A 206 -11.37 5.35 -13.72
CA LEU A 206 -10.89 4.93 -15.03
C LEU A 206 -10.24 3.55 -14.92
N MET A 207 -10.64 2.64 -15.81
CA MET A 207 -9.99 1.33 -15.94
C MET A 207 -9.48 1.18 -17.36
N VAL A 208 -8.23 0.77 -17.48
CA VAL A 208 -7.58 0.39 -18.74
C VAL A 208 -7.12 -1.04 -18.56
N TYR A 209 -7.52 -1.92 -19.47
CA TYR A 209 -7.12 -3.31 -19.41
C TYR A 209 -6.77 -3.84 -20.79
N ASP A 210 -5.83 -4.76 -20.86
CA ASP A 210 -5.52 -5.58 -22.02
C ASP A 210 -5.42 -7.04 -21.57
N THR A 211 -6.24 -7.91 -22.16
CA THR A 211 -6.23 -9.36 -21.90
C THR A 211 -6.68 -10.15 -23.11
N GLU A 212 -6.10 -11.33 -23.28
CA GLU A 212 -6.48 -12.26 -24.33
C GLU A 212 -7.68 -13.14 -23.97
N ASP A 213 -8.06 -13.24 -22.67
CA ASP A 213 -9.09 -14.16 -22.16
C ASP A 213 -10.27 -13.48 -21.40
N GLU A 214 -10.55 -13.83 -20.14
CA GLU A 214 -11.79 -13.46 -19.44
C GLU A 214 -11.65 -12.16 -18.63
N LEU A 215 -12.70 -11.34 -18.69
CA LEU A 215 -12.79 -10.07 -17.99
C LEU A 215 -14.02 -10.00 -17.09
N GLY A 216 -13.78 -9.90 -15.79
CA GLY A 216 -14.79 -9.59 -14.79
C GLY A 216 -14.58 -8.21 -14.21
N VAL A 217 -15.44 -7.25 -14.55
CA VAL A 217 -15.37 -5.88 -14.01
C VAL A 217 -16.69 -5.54 -13.32
N LEU A 218 -16.62 -5.06 -12.08
CA LEU A 218 -17.77 -4.49 -11.36
C LEU A 218 -17.38 -3.16 -10.73
N ILE A 219 -18.12 -2.12 -11.07
CA ILE A 219 -18.06 -0.85 -10.34
C ILE A 219 -19.39 -0.63 -9.64
N VAL A 220 -19.32 -0.46 -8.32
CA VAL A 220 -20.40 0.03 -7.48
C VAL A 220 -20.02 1.43 -7.03
N ARG A 221 -20.88 2.40 -7.32
CA ARG A 221 -20.75 3.77 -6.80
C ARG A 221 -22.04 4.13 -6.10
N ASP A 222 -21.92 4.55 -4.85
CA ASP A 222 -22.95 5.30 -4.17
C ASP A 222 -22.45 6.74 -4.11
N THR A 223 -23.26 7.65 -4.64
CA THR A 223 -23.08 9.08 -4.39
C THR A 223 -24.44 9.64 -4.05
N GLU A 224 -24.50 10.67 -3.19
CA GLU A 224 -25.78 11.29 -2.80
C GLU A 224 -26.61 11.72 -4.03
N ASP A 225 -25.97 11.90 -5.18
CA ASP A 225 -26.58 12.34 -6.44
C ASP A 225 -26.88 11.22 -7.48
N GLU A 226 -26.15 10.10 -7.61
CA GLU A 226 -26.43 9.04 -8.60
C GLU A 226 -25.93 7.61 -8.25
N VAL A 227 -26.83 6.65 -7.99
CA VAL A 227 -26.47 5.22 -7.91
C VAL A 227 -26.31 4.59 -9.29
N GLY A 228 -25.08 4.23 -9.66
CA GLY A 228 -24.75 3.58 -10.94
C GLY A 228 -23.96 2.28 -10.75
N VAL A 229 -24.50 1.16 -11.23
CA VAL A 229 -23.74 -0.10 -11.38
C VAL A 229 -23.35 -0.26 -12.85
N VAL A 230 -22.04 -0.34 -13.13
CA VAL A 230 -21.53 -0.65 -14.47
C VAL A 230 -20.99 -2.08 -14.44
N ILE A 231 -21.57 -2.93 -15.32
CA ILE A 231 -21.17 -4.32 -15.60
C ILE A 231 -20.72 -4.38 -17.05
#